data_AF-G9KZV4-F1
#
_entry.id   AF-G9KZV4-F1
#
_cell.length_a   1.000
_cell.length_b   1.000
_cell.length_c   1.000
_cell.angle_alpha   90.00
_cell.angle_beta   90.00
_cell.angle_gamma   90.00
#
_symmetry.space_group_name_H-M   'P 1'
#
loop_
_entity.id
_entity.type
_entity.pdbx_description
1 polymer ?
#
loop_
_entity_poly.entity_id
_entity_poly.type
_entity_poly.pdbx_seq_one_letter_code
_entity_poly.pdbx_strand_id
1 'polypeptide(L)'
;VQVVRGHYKGQQIGKLSQVCRKRHVLYIEPVQQEKADGPTVCVGIHSSKVVITRLKLDKDRQKALEHKARFCQVGKEKGIYKEETIEKMQ
;
A
#
# COMPACT_ATOMS: atom_id res chain seq x y z
N VAL A 1 0.01 -9.42 0.74
CA VAL A 1 0.76 -8.32 1.39
C VAL A 1 2.15 -8.83 1.72
N GLN A 2 3.19 -8.11 1.29
CA GLN A 2 4.59 -8.53 1.40
C GLN A 2 5.37 -7.57 2.31
N VAL A 3 6.18 -8.12 3.22
CA VAL A 3 7.06 -7.34 4.09
C VAL A 3 8.39 -7.10 3.40
N VAL A 4 8.83 -5.84 3.31
CA VAL A 4 10.04 -5.44 2.56
C VAL A 4 11.20 -5.08 3.49
N ARG A 5 10.91 -4.68 4.73
CA ARG A 5 11.92 -4.21 5.69
C ARG A 5 11.75 -4.91 7.04
N GLY A 6 12.86 -5.11 7.75
CA GLY A 6 12.90 -5.66 9.11
C GLY A 6 13.03 -7.17 9.17
N HIS A 7 12.84 -7.73 10.37
CA HIS A 7 13.13 -9.13 10.68
C HIS A 7 12.25 -10.14 9.91
N TYR A 8 11.03 -9.74 9.56
CA TYR A 8 10.05 -10.56 8.83
C TYR A 8 10.11 -10.36 7.32
N LYS A 9 11.18 -9.73 6.80
CA LYS A 9 11.40 -9.57 5.35
C LYS A 9 11.57 -10.96 4.71
N GLY A 10 10.93 -11.18 3.57
CA GLY A 10 11.05 -12.42 2.81
C GLY A 10 10.10 -13.53 3.28
N GLN A 11 9.32 -13.31 4.33
CA GLN A 11 8.18 -14.19 4.62
C GLN A 11 7.17 -14.19 3.47
N GLN A 12 6.42 -15.28 3.39
CA GLN A 12 5.41 -15.49 2.36
C GLN A 12 4.41 -14.32 2.31
N ILE A 13 3.91 -14.07 1.11
CA ILE A 13 2.89 -13.07 0.86
C ILE A 13 1.63 -13.45 1.67
N GLY A 14 1.30 -12.64 2.67
CA GLY A 14 0.19 -12.91 3.57
C GLY A 14 -1.06 -12.08 3.30
N LYS A 15 -2.19 -12.53 3.84
CA LYS A 15 -3.41 -11.73 3.96
C LYS A 15 -3.33 -10.84 5.20
N LEU A 16 -3.97 -9.67 5.15
CA LEU A 16 -4.17 -8.84 6.33
C LEU A 16 -5.28 -9.46 7.18
N SER A 17 -4.97 -9.79 8.44
CA SER A 17 -5.95 -10.27 9.40
C SER A 17 -6.70 -9.08 10.02
N GLN A 18 -5.96 -8.10 10.54
CA GLN A 18 -6.53 -6.90 11.17
C GLN A 18 -5.68 -5.65 10.92
N VAL A 19 -6.37 -4.49 10.85
CA VAL A 19 -5.77 -3.16 10.79
C VAL A 19 -6.05 -2.42 12.09
N CYS A 20 -5.04 -2.23 12.93
CA CYS A 20 -5.17 -1.54 14.21
C CYS A 20 -4.76 -0.07 14.08
N ARG A 21 -5.75 0.80 13.84
CA ARG A 21 -5.53 2.24 13.65
C ARG A 21 -5.10 2.96 14.94
N LYS A 22 -5.55 2.53 16.13
CA LYS A 22 -5.11 3.11 17.41
C LYS A 22 -3.59 3.09 17.58
N ARG A 23 -2.93 2.05 17.07
CA ARG A 23 -1.47 1.87 17.14
C ARG A 23 -0.78 2.06 15.78
N HIS A 24 -1.53 2.37 14.72
CA HIS A 24 -1.05 2.45 13.34
C HIS A 24 -0.27 1.21 12.87
N VAL A 25 -0.74 0.04 13.26
CA VAL A 25 -0.09 -1.26 13.03
C VAL A 25 -0.99 -2.20 12.25
N LEU A 26 -0.38 -3.01 11.39
CA LEU A 26 -1.00 -4.08 10.60
C LEU A 26 -0.62 -5.45 11.19
N TYR A 27 -1.61 -6.35 11.25
CA TYR A 27 -1.39 -7.76 11.54
C TYR A 27 -1.55 -8.57 10.26
N ILE A 28 -0.51 -9.31 9.91
CA ILE A 28 -0.44 -10.16 8.72
C ILE A 28 -0.44 -11.62 9.19
N GLU A 29 -1.25 -12.45 8.56
CA GLU A 29 -1.50 -13.84 8.98
C GLU A 29 -0.24 -14.72 9.17
N PRO A 30 0.75 -14.76 8.24
CA PRO A 30 1.98 -15.53 8.43
C PRO A 30 2.99 -14.90 9.40
N VAL A 31 2.77 -13.65 9.83
CA VAL A 31 3.70 -12.95 10.71
C VAL A 31 3.29 -13.17 12.16
N GLN A 32 3.80 -14.26 12.73
CA GLN A 32 3.56 -14.65 14.12
C GLN A 32 4.88 -14.91 14.84
N GLN A 33 4.84 -14.76 16.16
CA GLN A 33 5.94 -15.09 17.06
C GLN A 33 5.42 -16.00 18.15
N GLU A 34 6.17 -17.05 18.47
CA GLU A 34 5.89 -17.94 19.59
C GLU A 34 6.26 -17.26 20.91
N LYS A 35 5.36 -17.30 21.89
CA LYS A 35 5.67 -16.90 23.27
C LYS A 35 6.43 -18.03 23.97
N ALA A 36 7.15 -17.69 25.05
CA ALA A 36 7.77 -18.68 25.92
C ALA A 36 6.75 -19.68 26.49
N ASP A 37 5.50 -19.22 26.71
CA ASP A 37 4.41 -20.06 27.21
C ASP A 37 3.79 -20.99 26.12
N GLY A 38 4.29 -20.93 24.88
CA GLY A 38 3.83 -21.75 23.74
C GLY A 38 2.86 -21.11 22.74
N PRO A 39 1.86 -20.29 23.09
CA PRO A 39 0.91 -19.79 22.09
C PRO A 39 1.56 -18.76 21.16
N THR A 40 1.18 -18.78 19.88
CA THR A 40 1.64 -17.80 18.90
C THR A 40 0.86 -16.50 19.00
N VAL A 41 1.57 -15.38 18.88
CA VAL A 41 1.00 -14.03 18.85
C VAL A 41 1.39 -13.32 17.57
N CYS A 42 0.39 -12.69 16.94
CA CYS A 42 0.60 -11.89 15.74
C CYS A 42 1.50 -10.69 16.04
N VAL A 43 2.54 -10.52 15.23
CA VAL A 43 3.45 -9.38 15.38
C VAL A 43 2.96 -8.21 14.55
N GLY A 44 3.01 -7.04 15.17
CA GLY A 44 2.58 -5.80 14.55
C GLY A 44 3.61 -5.22 13.60
N ILE A 45 3.23 -4.98 12.35
CA ILE A 45 4.08 -4.33 11.35
C ILE A 45 3.51 -2.96 10.94
N HIS A 46 4.37 -1.95 10.84
CA HIS A 46 3.98 -0.63 10.34
C HIS A 46 3.73 -0.65 8.82
N SER A 47 2.70 0.07 8.35
CA SER A 47 2.26 0.07 6.95
C SER A 47 3.34 0.49 5.94
N SER A 48 4.28 1.38 6.33
CA SER A 48 5.36 1.82 5.44
C SER A 48 6.44 0.75 5.17
N LYS A 49 6.48 -0.33 5.96
CA LYS A 49 7.45 -1.42 5.80
C LYS A 49 6.93 -2.53 4.88
N VAL A 50 5.76 -2.31 4.28
CA VAL A 50 4.95 -3.33 3.62
C VAL A 50 4.53 -2.87 2.24
N VAL A 51 4.48 -3.81 1.29
CA VAL A 51 3.99 -3.60 -0.08
C VAL A 51 2.70 -4.39 -0.30
N ILE A 52 1.72 -3.74 -0.92
CA ILE A 52 0.43 -4.34 -1.24
C ILE A 52 0.55 -5.04 -2.60
N THR A 53 0.45 -6.37 -2.61
CA THR A 53 0.52 -7.19 -3.82
C THR A 53 -0.82 -7.44 -4.49
N ARG A 54 -1.88 -7.63 -3.70
CA ARG A 54 -3.25 -7.84 -4.20
C ARG A 54 -4.21 -6.97 -3.41
N LEU A 55 -5.07 -6.26 -4.12
CA LEU A 55 -6.10 -5.40 -3.53
C LEU A 55 -7.45 -6.11 -3.57
N LYS A 56 -8.21 -6.01 -2.48
CA LYS A 56 -9.65 -6.30 -2.52
C LYS A 56 -10.32 -5.14 -3.24
N LEU A 57 -11.08 -5.38 -4.31
CA LEU A 57 -11.80 -4.33 -5.02
C LEU A 57 -13.24 -4.24 -4.51
N ASP A 58 -13.61 -3.04 -4.07
CA ASP A 58 -14.96 -2.67 -3.66
C ASP A 58 -15.39 -1.46 -4.52
N LYS A 59 -16.69 -1.19 -4.67
CA LYS A 59 -17.20 -0.08 -5.51
C LYS A 59 -16.53 1.26 -5.18
N ASP A 60 -16.42 1.60 -3.90
CA ASP A 60 -15.81 2.87 -3.47
C ASP A 60 -14.29 2.89 -3.66
N ARG A 61 -13.65 1.72 -3.60
CA ARG A 61 -12.20 1.62 -3.83
C ARG A 61 -11.86 1.80 -5.31
N GLN A 62 -12.69 1.30 -6.22
CA GLN A 62 -12.54 1.56 -7.66
C GLN A 62 -12.65 3.06 -7.96
N LYS A 63 -13.69 3.72 -7.44
CA LYS A 63 -13.86 5.18 -7.55
C LYS A 63 -12.64 5.96 -7.02
N ALA A 64 -12.10 5.55 -5.87
CA ALA A 64 -10.92 6.20 -5.29
C ALA A 64 -9.65 5.99 -6.14
N LEU A 65 -9.49 4.82 -6.77
CA LEU A 65 -8.38 4.53 -7.68
C LEU A 65 -8.49 5.37 -8.96
N GLU A 66 -9.68 5.46 -9.56
CA GLU A 66 -9.94 6.30 -10.74
C GLU A 66 -9.69 7.78 -10.44
N HIS A 67 -10.14 8.26 -9.27
CA HIS A 67 -9.87 9.63 -8.83
C HIS A 67 -8.37 9.91 -8.70
N LYS A 68 -7.61 9.01 -8.06
CA LYS A 68 -6.14 9.15 -7.94
C LYS A 68 -5.44 9.08 -9.30
N ALA A 69 -5.89 8.20 -10.20
CA ALA A 69 -5.31 8.07 -11.53
C ALA A 69 -5.48 9.35 -12.35
N ARG A 70 -6.68 9.95 -12.35
CA ARG A 70 -6.95 11.24 -13.01
C ARG A 70 -6.06 12.36 -12.45
N PHE A 71 -5.94 12.46 -11.13
CA PHE A 71 -5.09 13.47 -10.50
C PHE A 71 -3.61 13.33 -10.90
N CYS A 72 -3.11 12.10 -10.95
CA CYS A 72 -1.74 11.83 -11.40
C CYS A 72 -1.51 12.15 -12.89
N GLN A 73 -2.51 11.98 -13.76
CA GLN A 73 -2.40 12.33 -15.19
C GLN A 73 -2.31 13.85 -15.38
N VAL A 74 -3.22 14.61 -14.76
CA VAL A 74 -3.20 16.08 -14.79
C VAL A 74 -1.87 16.63 -14.26
N GLY A 75 -1.33 16.05 -13.18
CA GLY A 75 -0.04 16.44 -12.64
C GLY A 75 1.14 16.17 -13.57
N LYS A 76 1.08 15.12 -14.40
CA LYS A 76 2.11 14.84 -15.42
C LYS A 76 2.02 15.78 -16.62
N GLU A 77 0.82 16.13 -17.04
CA GLU A 77 0.58 17.04 -18.16
C GLU A 77 1.00 18.47 -17.82
N LYS A 78 0.82 18.88 -16.56
CA LYS A 78 1.30 20.16 -16.05
C LYS A 78 2.83 20.20 -16.03
N GLY A 79 3.42 20.91 -16.99
CA GLY A 79 4.87 21.09 -17.13
C GLY A 79 5.46 20.48 -18.40
N ILE A 80 4.67 19.72 -19.16
CA ILE A 80 5.05 19.24 -20.49
C ILE A 80 4.47 20.20 -21.52
N TYR A 81 5.29 21.12 -22.04
CA TYR A 81 4.90 21.96 -23.17
C TYR A 81 4.96 21.13 -24.45
N LYS A 82 3.82 20.91 -25.10
CA LYS A 82 3.75 20.30 -26.43
C LYS A 82 3.97 21.40 -27.48
N GLU A 83 4.57 21.06 -28.63
CA GLU A 83 4.86 22.02 -29.72
C GLU A 83 3.61 22.82 -30.13
N GLU A 84 2.47 22.15 -30.24
CA GLU A 84 1.15 22.77 -30.53
C GLU A 84 0.69 23.79 -29.48
N THR A 85 1.21 23.71 -28.25
CA THR A 85 0.89 24.64 -27.15
C THR A 85 1.84 25.84 -27.15
N ILE A 86 3.05 25.66 -27.68
CA ILE A 86 4.06 26.72 -27.84
C ILE A 86 3.69 27.61 -29.02
N GLU A 87 3.28 27.03 -30.16
CA GLU A 87 2.82 27.77 -31.34
C GLU A 87 1.57 28.62 -31.05
N LYS A 88 0.69 28.18 -30.15
CA LYS A 88 -0.49 28.95 -29.73
C LYS A 88 -0.21 30.11 -28.77
N MET A 89 1.02 30.22 -28.27
CA MET A 89 1.46 31.35 -27.43
C MET A 89 2.22 32.42 -28.22
N GLN A 90 2.45 32.21 -29.51
CA GLN A 90 3.10 33.15 -30.43
C GLN A 90 2.06 33.94 -31.22
#